data_AF-A0A1S4EKT2-F1
#
_entry.id   AF-A0A1S4EKT2-F1
#
_cell.length_a   1.000
_cell.length_b   1.000
_cell.length_c   1.000
_cell.angle_alpha   90.00
_cell.angle_beta   90.00
_cell.angle_gamma   90.00
#
_symmetry.space_group_name_H-M   'P 1'
#
loop_
_entity.id
_entity.type
_entity.pdbx_description
1 polymer ?
#
loop_
_entity_poly.entity_id
_entity_poly.type
_entity_poly.pdbx_seq_one_letter_code
_entity_poly.pdbx_strand_id
1 'polypeptide(L)'
;MKYIKNKPYVVAILGPTASGKSSVALKISEYIPCEIISIDSALVYCDMDIGTNKPSIIEREITPHHLIDIIEPTKSYSVIQFCEDALFSIKNILKKKKLPLLVGGTMLYFKALRDGINKLPPANLKLRTKFNIDINKYGISFLYDKLKLLDPVTANRLNPQDKQRIQRALEVIEITGKPISFFLIKIMCYKNYLIAYY
;
A
#
# COMPACT_ATOMS: atom_id res chain seq x y z
N MET A 1 -9.26 -30.02 11.34
CA MET A 1 -9.80 -28.64 11.48
C MET A 1 -9.53 -28.07 12.87
N LYS A 2 -8.31 -27.61 13.20
CA LYS A 2 -7.94 -27.25 14.59
C LYS A 2 -7.16 -25.93 14.79
N TYR A 3 -7.24 -24.96 13.86
CA TYR A 3 -6.42 -23.72 13.93
C TYR A 3 -7.16 -22.37 13.79
N ILE A 4 -8.49 -22.30 13.80
CA ILE A 4 -9.22 -21.04 13.51
C ILE A 4 -9.74 -20.33 14.77
N LYS A 5 -9.75 -20.96 15.94
CA LYS A 5 -10.64 -20.55 17.05
C LYS A 5 -10.32 -19.24 17.79
N ASN A 6 -9.24 -18.49 17.51
CA ASN A 6 -8.86 -17.32 18.33
C ASN A 6 -8.15 -16.15 17.60
N LYS A 7 -8.23 -16.04 16.26
CA LYS A 7 -7.65 -14.88 15.57
C LYS A 7 -8.70 -13.77 15.40
N PRO A 8 -8.40 -12.52 15.76
CA PRO A 8 -9.32 -11.42 15.52
C PRO A 8 -9.60 -11.26 14.02
N TYR A 9 -10.86 -10.97 13.71
CA TYR A 9 -11.33 -10.77 12.35
C TYR A 9 -11.01 -9.36 11.87
N VAL A 10 -10.61 -9.27 10.61
CA VAL A 10 -10.53 -8.03 9.83
C VAL A 10 -11.35 -8.29 8.57
N VAL A 11 -12.26 -7.38 8.21
CA VAL A 11 -13.06 -7.51 6.98
C VAL A 11 -12.60 -6.47 5.99
N ALA A 12 -12.56 -6.83 4.71
CA ALA A 12 -12.24 -5.93 3.63
C ALA A 12 -13.39 -5.86 2.61
N ILE A 13 -13.77 -4.64 2.22
CA ILE A 13 -14.71 -4.34 1.15
C ILE A 13 -13.92 -3.67 0.03
N LEU A 14 -13.70 -4.41 -1.05
CA LEU A 14 -12.80 -4.03 -2.13
C LEU A 14 -13.60 -3.82 -3.42
N GLY A 15 -13.12 -2.92 -4.28
CA GLY A 15 -13.78 -2.68 -5.56
C GLY A 15 -13.41 -1.35 -6.20
N PRO A 16 -13.77 -1.16 -7.49
CA PRO A 16 -13.41 0.01 -8.26
C PRO A 16 -14.04 1.29 -7.69
N THR A 17 -13.57 2.47 -8.07
CA THR A 17 -14.21 3.74 -7.72
C THR A 17 -15.69 3.74 -8.14
N ALA A 18 -16.54 4.44 -7.40
CA ALA A 18 -18.00 4.53 -7.64
C ALA A 18 -18.81 3.22 -7.54
N SER A 19 -18.26 2.15 -6.95
CA SER A 19 -18.99 0.88 -6.71
C SER A 19 -19.86 0.85 -5.44
N GLY A 20 -20.05 1.98 -4.74
CA GLY A 20 -20.91 2.05 -3.55
C GLY A 20 -20.32 1.48 -2.25
N LYS A 21 -19.02 1.18 -2.21
CA LYS A 21 -18.33 0.59 -1.03
C LYS A 21 -18.55 1.37 0.27
N SER A 22 -18.45 2.70 0.21
CA SER A 22 -18.64 3.56 1.38
C SER A 22 -20.05 3.43 1.95
N SER A 23 -21.07 3.40 1.09
CA SER A 23 -22.47 3.20 1.51
C SER A 23 -22.68 1.83 2.15
N VAL A 24 -22.08 0.77 1.61
CA VAL A 24 -22.14 -0.57 2.22
C VAL A 24 -21.43 -0.59 3.58
N ALA A 25 -20.27 0.07 3.70
CA ALA A 25 -19.52 0.14 4.94
C ALA A 25 -20.29 0.90 6.05
N LEU A 26 -20.94 2.01 5.71
CA LEU A 26 -21.82 2.75 6.63
C LEU A 26 -23.03 1.91 7.03
N LYS A 27 -23.65 1.19 6.09
CA LYS A 27 -24.77 0.30 6.43
C LYS A 27 -24.34 -0.83 7.37
N ILE A 28 -23.13 -1.36 7.23
CA ILE A 28 -22.60 -2.39 8.15
C ILE A 28 -22.42 -1.82 9.57
N SER A 29 -21.99 -0.57 9.70
CA SER A 29 -21.71 0.03 11.00
C SER A 29 -22.97 0.28 11.85
N GLU A 30 -24.15 0.35 11.22
CA GLU A 30 -25.44 0.38 11.90
C GLU A 30 -25.73 -0.90 12.70
N TYR A 31 -25.22 -2.06 12.26
CA TYR A 31 -25.50 -3.36 12.88
C TYR A 31 -24.31 -3.94 13.64
N ILE A 32 -23.08 -3.57 13.25
CA ILE A 32 -21.84 -4.11 13.81
C ILE A 32 -20.97 -2.97 14.30
N PRO A 33 -20.56 -2.95 15.59
CA PRO A 33 -19.59 -1.97 16.07
C PRO A 33 -18.27 -2.10 15.32
N CYS A 34 -18.05 -1.22 14.33
CA CYS A 34 -16.85 -1.22 13.50
C CYS A 34 -16.24 0.18 13.37
N GLU A 35 -14.99 0.23 12.93
CA GLU A 35 -14.33 1.46 12.49
C GLU A 35 -13.73 1.19 11.11
N ILE A 36 -13.81 2.19 10.23
CA ILE A 36 -13.40 2.07 8.82
C ILE A 36 -11.93 2.46 8.70
N ILE A 37 -11.16 1.67 7.97
CA ILE A 37 -9.77 1.99 7.58
C ILE A 37 -9.76 2.16 6.07
N SER A 38 -9.46 3.37 5.61
CA SER A 38 -9.40 3.68 4.18
C SER A 38 -8.24 2.92 3.50
N ILE A 39 -8.53 2.23 2.40
CA ILE A 39 -7.54 1.67 1.46
C ILE A 39 -7.56 2.47 0.16
N ASP A 40 -7.25 3.75 0.26
CA ASP A 40 -7.20 4.66 -0.88
C ASP A 40 -5.94 5.52 -0.82
N SER A 41 -5.21 5.60 -1.92
CA SER A 41 -3.95 6.36 -1.98
C SER A 41 -4.16 7.86 -2.14
N ALA A 42 -5.37 8.31 -2.47
CA ALA A 42 -5.70 9.72 -2.63
C ALA A 42 -6.37 10.31 -1.38
N LEU A 43 -7.20 9.52 -0.68
CA LEU A 43 -7.93 10.00 0.51
C LEU A 43 -7.02 10.33 1.71
N VAL A 44 -5.79 9.83 1.72
CA VAL A 44 -4.80 10.12 2.77
C VAL A 44 -4.39 11.60 2.81
N TYR A 45 -4.53 12.32 1.69
CA TYR A 45 -4.07 13.69 1.55
C TYR A 45 -5.06 14.72 2.10
N CYS A 46 -4.57 15.59 2.98
CA CYS A 46 -5.32 16.74 3.49
C CYS A 46 -5.74 17.67 2.34
N ASP A 47 -6.88 18.33 2.51
CA ASP A 47 -7.41 19.39 1.61
C ASP A 47 -7.72 18.94 0.16
N MET A 48 -7.54 17.65 -0.16
CA MET A 48 -7.86 17.07 -1.46
C MET A 48 -9.23 16.37 -1.43
N ASP A 49 -10.31 17.11 -1.19
CA ASP A 49 -11.62 16.51 -0.87
C ASP A 49 -12.47 16.17 -2.10
N ILE A 50 -12.73 17.17 -2.94
CA ILE A 50 -13.69 17.06 -4.06
C ILE A 50 -13.17 16.09 -5.13
N GLY A 51 -11.94 16.29 -5.60
CA GLY A 51 -11.35 15.49 -6.67
C GLY A 51 -11.10 14.03 -6.31
N THR A 52 -11.11 13.69 -5.01
CA THR A 52 -10.89 12.32 -4.52
C THR A 52 -12.16 11.64 -4.06
N ASN A 53 -13.31 12.34 -4.11
CA ASN A 53 -14.59 11.86 -3.61
C ASN A 53 -14.51 11.39 -2.14
N LYS A 54 -13.85 12.22 -1.30
CA LYS A 54 -13.64 11.94 0.12
C LYS A 54 -14.98 11.88 0.87
N PRO A 55 -15.16 10.92 1.80
CA PRO A 55 -16.34 10.90 2.66
C PRO A 55 -16.52 12.23 3.38
N SER A 56 -17.75 12.72 3.38
CA SER A 56 -18.14 13.95 4.05
C SER A 56 -17.88 13.88 5.56
N ILE A 57 -17.83 15.04 6.22
CA ILE A 57 -17.68 15.10 7.69
C ILE A 57 -18.82 14.33 8.37
N ILE A 58 -20.05 14.47 7.87
CA ILE A 58 -21.23 13.78 8.39
C ILE A 58 -21.04 12.26 8.33
N GLU A 59 -20.60 11.70 7.19
CA GLU A 59 -20.34 10.27 7.06
C GLU A 59 -19.22 9.79 8.00
N ARG A 60 -18.19 10.63 8.23
CA ARG A 60 -17.08 10.33 9.15
C ARG A 60 -17.48 10.42 10.63
N GLU A 61 -18.51 11.19 10.97
CA GLU A 61 -19.09 11.25 12.31
C GLU A 61 -19.96 10.02 12.62
N ILE A 62 -20.69 9.48 11.63
CA ILE A 62 -21.47 8.24 11.79
C ILE A 62 -20.55 7.07 12.15
N THR A 63 -19.38 6.98 11.53
CA THR A 63 -18.43 5.89 11.79
C THR A 63 -17.01 6.40 11.65
N PRO A 64 -16.14 6.22 12.66
CA PRO A 64 -14.76 6.68 12.58
C PRO A 64 -14.04 6.11 11.36
N HIS A 65 -13.48 7.01 10.54
CA HIS A 65 -12.63 6.67 9.41
C HIS A 65 -11.16 6.94 9.75
N HIS A 66 -10.31 5.95 9.52
CA HIS A 66 -8.86 6.02 9.68
C HIS A 66 -8.18 6.17 8.32
N LEU A 67 -6.98 6.75 8.32
CA LEU A 67 -6.14 6.96 7.13
C LEU A 67 -6.78 7.88 6.08
N ILE A 68 -7.48 8.90 6.55
CA ILE A 68 -7.98 10.03 5.76
C ILE A 68 -7.40 11.30 6.38
N ASP A 69 -6.93 12.25 5.57
CA ASP A 69 -6.34 13.51 6.05
C ASP A 69 -5.15 13.31 7.01
N ILE A 70 -4.25 12.39 6.68
CA ILE A 70 -3.09 12.04 7.52
C ILE A 70 -1.76 12.59 7.00
N ILE A 71 -1.74 13.14 5.77
CA ILE A 71 -0.52 13.62 5.13
C ILE A 71 -0.78 14.88 4.29
N GLU A 72 0.16 15.82 4.32
CA GLU A 72 0.13 17.01 3.45
C GLU A 72 0.28 16.61 1.96
N PRO A 73 -0.40 17.29 1.02
CA PRO A 73 -0.29 17.01 -0.42
C PRO A 73 1.13 17.06 -1.00
N THR A 74 2.04 17.81 -0.36
CA THR A 74 3.44 17.94 -0.78
C THR A 74 4.32 16.75 -0.39
N LYS A 75 3.84 15.89 0.51
CA LYS A 75 4.61 14.74 1.03
C LYS A 75 4.23 13.46 0.29
N SER A 76 5.16 12.51 0.22
CA SER A 76 4.90 11.21 -0.39
C SER A 76 4.35 10.23 0.64
N TYR A 77 3.34 9.44 0.27
CA TYR A 77 2.84 8.33 1.06
C TYR A 77 3.13 7.00 0.36
N SER A 78 3.78 6.08 1.09
CA SER A 78 4.24 4.81 0.55
C SER A 78 3.39 3.64 1.04
N VAL A 79 3.44 2.53 0.30
CA VAL A 79 2.78 1.28 0.68
C VAL A 79 3.29 0.72 2.02
N ILE A 80 4.55 1.01 2.38
CA ILE A 80 5.15 0.59 3.65
C ILE A 80 4.50 1.37 4.80
N GLN A 81 4.40 2.69 4.67
CA GLN A 81 3.71 3.56 5.64
C GLN A 81 2.25 3.15 5.79
N PHE A 82 1.55 2.90 4.67
CA PHE A 82 0.19 2.37 4.71
C PHE A 82 0.07 1.09 5.55
N CYS A 83 0.96 0.12 5.35
CA CYS A 83 0.93 -1.11 6.14
C CYS A 83 1.16 -0.85 7.63
N GLU A 84 2.10 0.02 7.99
CA GLU A 84 2.39 0.39 9.37
C GLU A 84 1.18 1.06 10.03
N ASP A 85 0.61 2.06 9.37
CA ASP A 85 -0.53 2.83 9.86
C ASP A 85 -1.81 1.96 9.94
N ALA A 86 -2.08 1.15 8.91
CA ALA A 86 -3.22 0.24 8.91
C ALA A 86 -3.11 -0.81 10.03
N LEU A 87 -1.93 -1.39 10.25
CA LEU A 87 -1.71 -2.33 11.36
C LEU A 87 -1.89 -1.65 12.72
N PHE A 88 -1.45 -0.40 12.86
CA PHE A 88 -1.67 0.39 14.06
C PHE A 88 -3.17 0.64 14.31
N SER A 89 -3.92 1.08 13.29
CA SER A 89 -5.37 1.26 13.37
C SER A 89 -6.09 -0.04 13.71
N ILE A 90 -5.78 -1.15 13.03
CA ILE A 90 -6.35 -2.47 13.32
C ILE A 90 -6.15 -2.84 14.80
N LYS A 91 -4.92 -2.71 15.30
CA LYS A 91 -4.60 -3.04 16.70
C LYS A 91 -5.42 -2.20 17.68
N ASN A 92 -5.60 -0.90 17.40
CA ASN A 92 -6.36 -0.01 18.27
C ASN A 92 -7.86 -0.27 18.21
N ILE A 93 -8.41 -0.56 17.03
CA ILE A 93 -9.83 -0.89 16.85
C ILE A 93 -10.17 -2.20 17.57
N LEU A 94 -9.32 -3.22 17.43
CA LEU A 94 -9.50 -4.50 18.12
C LEU A 94 -9.41 -4.36 19.65
N LYS A 95 -8.52 -3.50 20.17
CA LYS A 95 -8.47 -3.19 21.62
C LYS A 95 -9.77 -2.58 22.13
N LYS A 96 -10.47 -1.80 21.30
CA LYS A 96 -11.81 -1.26 21.60
C LYS A 96 -12.94 -2.29 21.43
N LYS A 97 -12.61 -3.56 21.11
CA LYS A 97 -13.56 -4.64 20.81
C LYS A 97 -14.50 -4.32 19.63
N LYS A 98 -14.02 -3.53 18.67
CA LYS A 98 -14.73 -3.23 17.42
C LYS A 98 -14.12 -4.01 16.24
N LEU A 99 -14.90 -4.17 15.18
CA LEU A 99 -14.45 -4.78 13.93
C LEU A 99 -13.65 -3.75 13.09
N PRO A 100 -12.40 -4.05 12.70
CA PRO A 100 -11.70 -3.26 11.69
C PRO A 100 -12.24 -3.58 10.30
N LEU A 101 -12.79 -2.57 9.63
CA LEU A 101 -13.36 -2.68 8.29
C LEU A 101 -12.48 -1.92 7.28
N LEU A 102 -11.71 -2.65 6.50
CA LEU A 102 -10.87 -2.09 5.44
C LEU A 102 -11.75 -1.76 4.21
N VAL A 103 -11.76 -0.53 3.74
CA VAL A 103 -12.64 -0.10 2.63
C VAL A 103 -11.85 0.71 1.62
N GLY A 104 -11.84 0.30 0.35
CA GLY A 104 -11.16 1.09 -0.68
C GLY A 104 -10.86 0.33 -1.97
N GLY A 105 -10.15 1.02 -2.88
CA GLY A 105 -9.86 0.55 -4.24
C GLY A 105 -8.38 0.28 -4.52
N THR A 106 -7.45 0.72 -3.66
CA THR A 106 -6.01 0.60 -3.92
C THR A 106 -5.53 -0.84 -3.69
N MET A 107 -5.66 -1.69 -4.70
CA MET A 107 -5.31 -3.11 -4.59
C MET A 107 -3.84 -3.37 -4.23
N LEU A 108 -2.94 -2.46 -4.58
CA LEU A 108 -1.54 -2.54 -4.16
C LEU A 108 -1.41 -2.51 -2.62
N TYR A 109 -2.15 -1.61 -1.97
CA TYR A 109 -2.18 -1.46 -0.52
C TYR A 109 -2.75 -2.71 0.14
N PHE A 110 -3.91 -3.19 -0.34
CA PHE A 110 -4.50 -4.42 0.19
C PHE A 110 -3.59 -5.64 0.02
N LYS A 111 -2.97 -5.83 -1.16
CA LYS A 111 -2.04 -6.94 -1.41
C LYS A 111 -0.82 -6.87 -0.50
N ALA A 112 -0.23 -5.68 -0.35
CA ALA A 112 0.90 -5.44 0.53
C ALA A 112 0.57 -5.76 2.00
N LEU A 113 -0.62 -5.34 2.43
CA LEU A 113 -1.13 -5.58 3.75
C LEU A 113 -1.32 -7.09 3.97
N ARG A 114 -2.08 -7.77 3.11
CA ARG A 114 -2.36 -9.21 3.19
C ARG A 114 -1.12 -10.09 3.05
N ASP A 115 -0.32 -9.87 2.00
CA ASP A 115 0.76 -10.77 1.59
C ASP A 115 2.12 -10.39 2.20
N GLY A 116 2.22 -9.20 2.79
CA GLY A 116 3.50 -8.61 3.20
C GLY A 116 4.22 -7.87 2.08
N ILE A 117 5.14 -7.00 2.47
CA ILE A 117 6.01 -6.24 1.57
C ILE A 117 7.46 -6.65 1.82
N ASN A 118 8.27 -6.62 0.77
CA ASN A 118 9.72 -6.75 0.89
C ASN A 118 10.26 -5.45 1.51
N LYS A 119 11.03 -5.56 2.60
CA LYS A 119 11.63 -4.38 3.23
C LYS A 119 12.76 -3.87 2.35
N LEU A 120 12.45 -2.89 1.50
CA LEU A 120 13.38 -2.23 0.60
C LEU A 120 13.75 -0.85 1.16
N PRO A 121 14.96 -0.32 0.85
CA PRO A 121 15.33 1.03 1.27
C PRO A 121 14.36 2.09 0.73
N PRO A 122 14.22 3.25 1.39
CA PRO A 122 13.43 4.36 0.87
C PRO A 122 13.95 4.84 -0.49
N ALA A 123 13.11 5.60 -1.21
CA ALA A 123 13.50 6.22 -2.47
C ALA A 123 14.64 7.23 -2.24
N ASN A 124 15.57 7.34 -3.19
CA ASN A 124 16.67 8.30 -3.15
C ASN A 124 16.59 9.23 -4.36
N LEU A 125 16.15 10.47 -4.11
CA LEU A 125 15.97 11.50 -5.13
C LEU A 125 17.23 11.75 -5.95
N LYS A 126 18.43 11.74 -5.33
CA LYS A 126 19.69 11.97 -6.04
C LYS A 126 19.98 10.87 -7.06
N LEU A 127 19.73 9.61 -6.68
CA LEU A 127 19.89 8.47 -7.60
C LEU A 127 18.87 8.53 -8.75
N ARG A 128 17.61 8.88 -8.46
CA ARG A 128 16.58 9.03 -9.50
C ARG A 128 16.92 10.13 -10.51
N THR A 129 17.40 11.28 -10.02
CA THR A 129 17.86 12.36 -10.90
C THR A 129 19.02 11.90 -11.78
N LYS A 130 20.00 11.19 -11.21
CA LYS A 130 21.11 10.60 -11.97
C LYS A 130 20.61 9.64 -13.06
N PHE A 131 19.72 8.72 -12.72
CA PHE A 131 19.18 7.77 -13.69
C PHE A 131 18.34 8.44 -14.78
N ASN A 132 17.60 9.51 -14.48
CA ASN A 132 16.88 10.27 -15.50
C ASN A 132 17.84 10.95 -16.48
N ILE A 133 18.98 11.48 -16.00
CA ILE A 133 20.03 12.03 -16.85
C ILE A 133 20.61 10.93 -17.75
N ASP A 134 20.92 9.76 -17.19
CA ASP A 134 21.45 8.61 -17.95
C ASP A 134 20.45 8.14 -19.04
N ILE A 135 19.15 8.08 -18.72
CA ILE A 135 18.10 7.73 -19.69
C ILE A 135 18.03 8.78 -20.82
N ASN A 136 18.11 10.06 -20.48
CA ASN A 136 18.05 11.12 -21.49
C ASN A 136 19.27 11.10 -22.42
N LYS A 137 20.44 10.69 -21.92
CA LYS A 137 21.69 10.66 -22.69
C LYS A 137 21.88 9.37 -23.50
N TYR A 138 21.53 8.21 -22.93
CA TYR A 138 21.86 6.90 -23.49
C TYR A 138 20.63 6.01 -23.76
N GLY A 139 19.43 6.46 -23.39
CA GLY A 139 18.20 5.68 -23.49
C GLY A 139 17.99 4.72 -22.30
N ILE A 140 16.78 4.16 -22.21
CA ILE A 140 16.43 3.22 -21.13
C ILE A 140 17.15 1.87 -21.27
N SER A 141 17.51 1.46 -22.49
CA SER A 141 18.28 0.24 -22.75
C SER A 141 19.58 0.20 -21.95
N PHE A 142 20.28 1.34 -21.84
CA PHE A 142 21.50 1.46 -21.04
C PHE A 142 21.29 1.03 -19.58
N LEU A 143 20.21 1.51 -18.94
CA LEU A 143 19.90 1.10 -17.56
C LEU A 143 19.42 -0.34 -17.50
N TYR A 144 18.66 -0.81 -18.49
CA TYR A 144 18.20 -2.19 -18.53
C TYR A 144 19.36 -3.18 -18.67
N ASP A 145 20.36 -2.87 -19.48
CA ASP A 145 21.56 -3.69 -19.63
C ASP A 145 22.42 -3.66 -18.38
N LYS A 146 22.54 -2.50 -17.70
CA LYS A 146 23.13 -2.43 -16.36
C LYS A 146 22.38 -3.32 -15.36
N LEU A 147 21.05 -3.34 -15.41
CA LEU A 147 20.24 -4.18 -14.53
C LEU A 147 20.43 -5.68 -14.85
N LYS A 148 20.53 -6.08 -16.12
CA LYS A 148 20.81 -7.47 -16.50
C LYS A 148 22.11 -7.99 -15.91
N LEU A 149 23.15 -7.15 -15.87
CA LEU A 149 24.45 -7.52 -15.31
C LEU A 149 24.39 -7.68 -13.78
N LEU A 150 23.63 -6.82 -13.09
CA LEU A 150 23.61 -6.77 -11.62
C LEU A 150 22.53 -7.66 -11.00
N ASP A 151 21.39 -7.84 -11.66
CA ASP A 151 20.25 -8.65 -11.20
C ASP A 151 19.47 -9.26 -12.39
N PRO A 152 20.03 -10.29 -13.05
CA PRO A 152 19.41 -10.91 -14.23
C PRO A 152 18.04 -11.53 -13.92
N VAL A 153 17.82 -12.01 -12.69
CA VAL A 153 16.54 -12.56 -12.25
C VAL A 153 15.44 -11.50 -12.30
N THR A 154 15.72 -10.30 -11.79
CA THR A 154 14.77 -9.19 -11.88
C THR A 154 14.64 -8.69 -13.30
N ALA A 155 15.75 -8.52 -14.03
CA ALA A 155 15.73 -8.04 -15.41
C ALA A 155 14.83 -8.88 -16.33
N ASN A 156 14.86 -10.20 -16.19
CA ASN A 156 14.03 -11.13 -16.97
C ASN A 156 12.53 -11.04 -16.65
N ARG A 157 12.15 -10.52 -15.48
CA ARG A 157 10.75 -10.37 -15.06
C ARG A 157 10.15 -9.02 -15.44
N LEU A 158 10.99 -8.03 -15.73
CA LEU A 158 10.57 -6.67 -16.04
C LEU A 158 10.44 -6.46 -17.55
N ASN A 159 9.49 -5.61 -17.94
CA ASN A 159 9.46 -5.08 -19.29
C ASN A 159 10.69 -4.15 -19.48
N PRO A 160 11.51 -4.32 -20.53
CA PRO A 160 12.68 -3.47 -20.79
C PRO A 160 12.39 -1.96 -20.91
N GLN A 161 11.12 -1.59 -21.18
CA GLN A 161 10.67 -0.21 -21.30
C GLN A 161 10.10 0.36 -19.99
N ASP A 162 9.97 -0.44 -18.92
CA ASP A 162 9.44 0.01 -17.63
C ASP A 162 10.49 0.81 -16.84
N LYS A 163 10.62 2.08 -17.22
CA LYS A 163 11.58 3.03 -16.62
C LYS A 163 11.50 3.02 -15.10
N GLN A 164 10.29 3.03 -14.54
CA GLN A 164 10.09 3.15 -13.10
C GLN A 164 10.59 1.90 -12.36
N ARG A 165 10.26 0.70 -12.83
CA ARG A 165 10.70 -0.54 -12.18
C ARG A 165 12.19 -0.80 -12.35
N ILE A 166 12.76 -0.46 -13.51
CA ILE A 166 14.19 -0.59 -13.78
C ILE A 166 14.98 0.35 -12.86
N GLN A 167 14.60 1.62 -12.79
CA GLN A 167 15.23 2.59 -11.88
C GLN A 167 15.13 2.14 -10.43
N ARG A 168 13.97 1.61 -10.01
CA ARG A 168 13.80 1.12 -8.63
C ARG A 168 14.71 -0.05 -8.32
N ALA A 169 14.88 -1.00 -9.24
CA ALA A 169 15.77 -2.14 -9.04
C ALA A 169 17.23 -1.69 -8.89
N LEU A 170 17.70 -0.81 -9.77
CA LEU A 170 19.04 -0.23 -9.70
C LEU A 170 19.23 0.66 -8.44
N GLU A 171 18.23 1.44 -8.06
CA GLU A 171 18.24 2.26 -6.85
C GLU A 171 18.45 1.39 -5.60
N VAL A 172 17.74 0.26 -5.49
CA VAL A 172 17.92 -0.69 -4.38
C VAL A 172 19.34 -1.27 -4.37
N ILE A 173 19.87 -1.63 -5.54
CA ILE A 173 21.22 -2.19 -5.66
C ILE A 173 22.27 -1.18 -5.23
N GLU A 174 22.19 0.06 -5.70
CA GLU A 174 23.15 1.12 -5.36
C GLU A 174 23.11 1.48 -3.85
N ILE A 175 21.93 1.43 -3.22
CA ILE A 175 21.81 1.73 -1.79
C ILE A 175 22.28 0.56 -0.91
N THR A 176 21.96 -0.68 -1.28
CA THR A 176 22.13 -1.84 -0.40
C THR A 176 23.31 -2.73 -0.75
N GLY A 177 23.88 -2.57 -1.95
CA GLY A 177 24.85 -3.49 -2.53
C GLY A 177 24.26 -4.86 -2.90
N LYS A 178 22.94 -5.06 -2.78
CA LYS A 178 22.28 -6.35 -3.02
C LYS A 178 21.22 -6.25 -4.13
N PRO A 179 21.08 -7.30 -4.98
CA PRO A 179 20.05 -7.34 -6.01
C PRO A 179 18.65 -7.30 -5.39
N ILE A 180 17.67 -6.70 -6.07
CA ILE A 180 16.29 -6.66 -5.56
C ILE A 180 15.70 -8.07 -5.46
N SER A 181 16.19 -9.00 -6.30
CA SER A 181 15.88 -10.44 -6.22
C SER A 181 16.30 -11.07 -4.88
N PHE A 182 17.34 -10.57 -4.21
CA PHE A 182 17.74 -11.01 -2.87
C PHE A 182 16.64 -10.75 -1.83
N PHE A 183 15.89 -9.65 -1.99
CA PHE A 183 14.85 -9.24 -1.05
C PHE A 183 13.47 -9.84 -1.36
N LEU A 184 13.35 -10.80 -2.27
CA LEU A 184 12.06 -11.44 -2.62
C LEU A 184 11.42 -12.23 -1.47
N ILE A 185 12.11 -12.36 -0.33
CA ILE A 185 11.55 -12.90 0.91
C ILE A 185 10.58 -11.86 1.51
N LYS A 186 9.28 -12.15 1.41
CA LYS A 186 8.22 -11.33 1.99
C LYS A 186 8.21 -11.42 3.52
N ILE A 187 8.15 -10.29 4.20
CA ILE A 187 7.80 -10.24 5.62
C ILE A 187 6.28 -10.24 5.71
N MET A 188 5.69 -11.34 6.21
CA MET A 188 4.24 -11.43 6.39
C MET A 188 3.77 -10.43 7.44
N CYS A 189 2.97 -9.44 7.03
CA CYS A 189 2.40 -8.45 7.94
C CYS A 189 1.24 -9.03 8.81
N TYR A 190 0.64 -10.16 8.41
CA TYR A 190 -0.69 -10.59 8.88
C TYR A 190 -0.78 -11.92 9.62
N LYS A 191 0.35 -12.51 10.08
CA LYS A 191 0.33 -13.84 10.72
C LYS A 191 -0.71 -13.99 11.85
N ASN A 192 -1.20 -12.90 12.43
CA ASN A 192 -2.11 -12.89 13.57
C ASN A 192 -3.60 -12.61 13.27
N TYR A 193 -4.00 -12.29 12.03
CA TYR A 193 -5.40 -11.90 11.72
C TYR A 193 -6.02 -12.78 10.63
N LEU A 194 -7.35 -12.94 10.67
CA LEU A 194 -8.14 -13.50 9.56
C LEU A 194 -8.72 -12.34 8.75
N ILE A 195 -8.23 -12.14 7.52
CA ILE A 195 -8.82 -11.17 6.59
C ILE A 195 -9.87 -11.88 5.71
N ALA A 196 -11.15 -11.56 5.89
CA ALA A 196 -12.19 -11.90 4.92
C ALA A 196 -12.36 -10.73 3.94
N TYR A 197 -12.56 -11.00 2.65
CA TYR A 197 -12.71 -9.95 1.63
C TYR A 197 -13.85 -10.27 0.66
N TYR A 198 -14.56 -9.22 0.26
CA TYR A 198 -15.67 -9.24 -0.71
C TYR A 198 -15.50 -8.08 -1.71
#